data_AF-A0A925ARQ7-F1
#
_entry.id   AF-A0A925ARQ7-F1
#
_cell.length_a   1.000
_cell.length_b   1.000
_cell.length_c   1.000
_cell.angle_alpha   90.00
_cell.angle_beta   90.00
_cell.angle_gamma   90.00
#
_symmetry.space_group_name_H-M   'P 1'
#
loop_
_entity.id
_entity.type
_entity.pdbx_description
1 polymer ?
#
loop_
_entity_poly.entity_id
_entity_poly.type
_entity_poly.pdbx_seq_one_letter_code
_entity_poly.pdbx_strand_id
1 'polypeptide(L)'
;MARASAGNPAFPAVVRDEPAEKQAERLKWFREARFGMFIHWGVYSVPAGFWQGKPVGAEWIMHQGKIPVADYKAFAADFTASKYDPKAWAALAKEAGMKYVVITAKHHEGFTLYDSAFSDWNSVKSSGAKRDLLTPLAEAV
;
A
#
# COMPACT_ATOMS: atom_id res chain seq x y z
N MET A 1 36.52 8.40 32.75
CA MET A 1 35.99 7.06 32.39
C MET A 1 35.40 7.15 30.99
N ALA A 2 36.12 6.69 29.97
CA ALA A 2 35.66 6.70 28.58
C ALA A 2 34.70 5.53 28.36
N ARG A 3 33.50 5.82 27.85
CA ARG A 3 32.56 4.78 27.39
C ARG A 3 33.09 4.21 26.08
N ALA A 4 33.41 2.93 26.06
CA ALA A 4 33.68 2.20 24.84
C ALA A 4 32.42 2.21 23.95
N SER A 5 32.58 2.67 22.71
CA SER A 5 31.58 2.51 21.66
C SER A 5 31.49 1.01 21.33
N ALA A 6 30.41 0.36 21.74
CA ALA A 6 30.09 -0.97 21.26
C ALA A 6 29.72 -0.87 19.78
N GLY A 7 30.55 -1.44 18.92
CA GLY A 7 30.29 -1.51 17.48
C GLY A 7 28.92 -2.13 17.22
N ASN A 8 28.18 -1.55 16.28
CA ASN A 8 26.89 -2.07 15.86
C ASN A 8 27.07 -3.54 15.41
N PRO A 9 26.19 -4.48 15.83
CA PRO A 9 26.30 -5.86 15.37
C PRO A 9 26.15 -5.88 13.84
N ALA A 10 27.07 -6.57 13.17
CA ALA A 10 26.95 -6.81 11.74
C ALA A 10 25.66 -7.59 11.48
N PHE A 11 24.77 -7.04 10.66
CA PHE A 11 23.63 -7.80 10.16
C PHE A 11 24.17 -9.03 9.41
N PRO A 12 23.60 -10.22 9.62
CA PRO A 12 24.01 -11.39 8.86
C PRO A 12 23.87 -11.10 7.37
N ALA A 13 24.87 -11.50 6.59
CA ALA A 13 24.77 -11.43 5.14
C ALA A 13 23.50 -12.17 4.72
N VAL A 14 22.66 -11.53 3.91
CA VAL A 14 21.52 -12.20 3.29
C VAL A 14 22.09 -13.30 2.42
N VAL A 15 22.05 -14.54 2.90
CA VAL A 15 22.42 -15.72 2.12
C VAL A 15 21.34 -15.83 1.05
N ARG A 16 21.72 -15.53 -0.20
CA ARG A 16 20.86 -15.80 -1.34
C ARG A 16 21.06 -17.26 -1.70
N ASP A 17 20.17 -18.12 -1.21
CA ASP A 17 20.23 -19.57 -1.45
C ASP A 17 20.09 -19.95 -2.94
N GLU A 18 19.62 -19.02 -3.77
CA GLU A 18 19.39 -19.23 -5.19
C GLU A 18 20.60 -18.79 -6.05
N PRO A 19 21.07 -19.61 -7.00
CA PRO A 19 22.10 -19.22 -7.98
C PRO A 19 21.73 -17.96 -8.78
N ALA A 20 22.75 -17.19 -9.18
CA ALA A 20 22.56 -15.91 -9.87
C ALA A 20 21.80 -16.04 -11.19
N GLU A 21 22.01 -17.13 -11.92
CA GLU A 21 21.34 -17.44 -13.18
C GLU A 21 19.83 -17.61 -12.98
N LYS A 22 19.42 -18.33 -11.93
CA LYS A 22 18.01 -18.52 -11.58
C LYS A 22 17.36 -17.21 -11.10
N GLN A 23 18.11 -16.39 -10.36
CA GLN A 23 17.64 -15.03 -10.00
C GLN A 23 17.41 -14.19 -11.26
N ALA A 24 18.33 -14.26 -12.23
CA ALA A 24 18.23 -13.51 -13.48
C ALA A 24 17.06 -13.98 -14.34
N GLU A 25 16.81 -15.28 -14.39
CA GLU A 25 15.65 -15.86 -15.08
C GLU A 25 14.34 -15.40 -14.44
N ARG A 26 14.18 -15.53 -13.11
CA ARG A 26 12.97 -15.09 -12.41
C ARG A 26 12.68 -13.59 -12.59
N LEU A 27 13.73 -12.77 -12.57
CA LEU A 27 13.60 -11.30 -12.68
C LEU A 27 13.58 -10.81 -14.13
N LYS A 28 13.74 -11.69 -15.12
CA LYS A 28 13.80 -11.31 -16.54
C LYS A 28 12.56 -10.50 -16.95
N TRP A 29 11.37 -11.02 -16.66
CA TRP A 29 10.12 -10.35 -17.00
C TRP A 29 10.03 -8.95 -16.36
N PHE A 30 10.43 -8.81 -15.08
CA PHE A 30 10.33 -7.53 -14.37
C PHE A 30 11.32 -6.49 -14.93
N ARG A 31 12.51 -6.94 -15.31
CA ARG A 31 13.50 -6.10 -16.00
C ARG A 31 12.98 -5.67 -17.38
N GLU A 32 12.32 -6.55 -18.11
CA GLU A 32 11.76 -6.26 -19.45
C GLU A 32 10.48 -5.41 -19.40
N ALA A 33 9.71 -5.52 -18.32
CA ALA A 33 8.45 -4.81 -18.12
C ALA A 33 8.62 -3.28 -18.14
N ARG A 34 9.70 -2.76 -17.52
CA ARG A 34 10.17 -1.36 -17.46
C ARG A 34 9.19 -0.33 -16.86
N PHE A 35 7.94 -0.34 -17.27
CA PHE A 35 6.94 0.67 -16.98
C PHE A 35 5.72 0.05 -16.30
N GLY A 36 5.24 0.67 -15.21
CA GLY A 36 4.15 0.15 -14.41
C GLY A 36 3.37 1.25 -13.70
N MET A 37 2.18 0.90 -13.22
CA MET A 37 1.32 1.78 -12.43
C MET A 37 1.59 1.56 -10.94
N PHE A 38 1.62 2.63 -10.14
CA PHE A 38 1.57 2.52 -8.69
C PHE A 38 0.32 3.22 -8.16
N ILE A 39 -0.55 2.47 -7.49
CA ILE A 39 -1.74 2.95 -6.80
C ILE A 39 -1.46 3.05 -5.29
N HIS A 40 -1.50 4.28 -4.78
CA HIS A 40 -1.63 4.56 -3.35
C HIS A 40 -3.09 4.81 -3.03
N TRP A 41 -3.71 3.87 -2.33
CA TRP A 41 -5.11 3.98 -1.94
C TRP A 41 -5.36 3.40 -0.56
N GLY A 42 -6.13 4.12 0.25
CA GLY A 42 -6.41 3.79 1.64
C GLY A 42 -7.34 4.81 2.27
N VAL A 43 -7.53 4.73 3.59
CA VAL A 43 -8.47 5.60 4.30
C VAL A 43 -8.07 7.08 4.19
N TYR A 44 -6.79 7.39 4.04
CA TYR A 44 -6.29 8.76 3.81
C TYR A 44 -6.85 9.43 2.55
N SER A 45 -7.37 8.66 1.58
CA SER A 45 -8.01 9.21 0.39
C SER A 45 -9.34 9.92 0.71
N VAL A 46 -9.96 9.63 1.85
CA VAL A 46 -11.21 10.28 2.31
C VAL A 46 -10.97 11.74 2.71
N PRO A 47 -10.08 12.06 3.69
CA PRO A 47 -9.80 13.45 4.04
C PRO A 47 -8.98 14.20 2.97
N ALA A 48 -8.44 13.49 1.97
CA ALA A 48 -7.80 14.07 0.77
C ALA A 48 -6.72 15.12 1.08
N GLY A 49 -5.97 14.94 2.18
CA GLY A 49 -4.90 15.82 2.59
C GLY A 49 -5.31 17.02 3.45
N PHE A 50 -6.57 17.09 3.89
CA PHE A 50 -7.10 18.14 4.74
C PHE A 50 -7.52 17.64 6.11
N TRP A 51 -7.13 18.37 7.14
CA TRP A 51 -7.55 18.14 8.51
C TRP A 51 -7.91 19.46 9.18
N GLN A 52 -9.10 19.55 9.78
CA GLN A 52 -9.61 20.78 10.40
C GLN A 52 -9.54 22.01 9.48
N GLY A 53 -9.88 21.81 8.20
CA GLY A 53 -9.86 22.86 7.18
C GLY A 53 -8.47 23.30 6.71
N LYS A 54 -7.40 22.62 7.14
CA LYS A 54 -6.01 22.96 6.78
C LYS A 54 -5.38 21.87 5.92
N PRO A 55 -4.57 22.24 4.91
CA PRO A 55 -3.76 21.27 4.19
C PRO A 55 -2.65 20.75 5.12
N VAL A 56 -2.54 19.43 5.22
CA VAL A 56 -1.60 18.74 6.11
C VAL A 56 -0.78 17.67 5.40
N GLY A 57 -1.18 17.26 4.19
CA GLY A 57 -0.57 16.17 3.39
C GLY A 57 -1.44 14.91 3.37
N ALA A 58 -1.29 14.06 2.35
CA ALA A 58 -2.27 13.02 2.02
C ALA A 58 -2.01 11.67 2.71
N GLU A 59 -1.16 10.81 2.16
CA GLU A 59 -0.92 9.46 2.68
C GLU A 59 -0.23 9.44 4.07
N TRP A 60 0.41 10.56 4.43
CA TRP A 60 0.99 10.80 5.76
C TRP A 60 0.11 11.65 6.68
N ILE A 61 -1.16 11.90 6.31
CA ILE A 61 -2.05 12.83 7.01
C ILE A 61 -2.15 12.59 8.51
N MET A 62 -2.20 11.33 8.94
CA MET A 62 -2.31 10.97 10.35
C MET A 62 -1.08 11.44 11.14
N HIS A 63 0.12 11.30 10.55
CA HIS A 63 1.38 11.73 11.17
C HIS A 63 1.57 13.25 11.11
N GLN A 64 1.29 13.87 9.96
CA GLN A 64 1.53 15.30 9.73
C GLN A 64 0.48 16.17 10.42
N GLY A 65 -0.79 15.79 10.32
CA GLY A 65 -1.91 16.46 10.99
C GLY A 65 -2.03 16.14 12.49
N LYS A 66 -1.17 15.26 13.02
CA LYS A 66 -1.22 14.76 14.41
C LYS A 66 -2.63 14.28 14.79
N ILE A 67 -3.29 13.62 13.84
CA ILE A 67 -4.67 13.15 13.99
C ILE A 67 -4.67 12.01 15.00
N PRO A 68 -5.46 12.10 16.10
CA PRO A 68 -5.65 10.97 17.00
C PRO A 68 -6.14 9.73 16.26
N VAL A 69 -5.69 8.55 16.69
CA VAL A 69 -6.05 7.27 16.03
C VAL A 69 -7.56 7.10 15.89
N ALA A 70 -8.32 7.46 16.93
CA ALA A 70 -9.78 7.34 16.94
C ALA A 70 -10.42 8.22 15.85
N ASP A 71 -10.00 9.48 15.74
CA ASP A 71 -10.49 10.42 14.73
C ASP A 71 -10.13 9.95 13.32
N TYR A 72 -8.90 9.46 13.12
CA TYR A 72 -8.49 8.92 11.82
C TYR A 72 -9.33 7.69 11.43
N LYS A 73 -9.60 6.80 12.40
CA LYS A 73 -10.41 5.60 12.14
C LYS A 73 -11.84 5.92 11.74
N ALA A 74 -12.40 7.05 12.19
CA ALA A 74 -13.75 7.47 11.81
C ALA A 74 -13.91 7.67 10.29
N PHE A 75 -12.84 8.11 9.59
CA PHE A 75 -12.87 8.26 8.13
C PHE A 75 -13.13 6.96 7.37
N ALA A 76 -12.89 5.80 7.96
CA ALA A 76 -13.14 4.53 7.26
C ALA A 76 -14.62 4.33 6.94
N ALA A 77 -15.55 4.92 7.71
CA ALA A 77 -16.98 4.86 7.41
C ALA A 77 -17.30 5.44 6.01
N ASP A 78 -16.61 6.51 5.62
CA ASP A 78 -16.81 7.20 4.34
C ASP A 78 -15.97 6.57 3.20
N PHE A 79 -15.05 5.66 3.51
CA PHE A 79 -14.30 4.89 2.52
C PHE A 79 -15.19 3.78 1.94
N THR A 80 -16.12 4.16 1.06
CA THR A 80 -17.14 3.29 0.45
C THR A 80 -16.71 2.61 -0.84
N ALA A 81 -15.69 3.17 -1.51
CA ALA A 81 -15.24 2.73 -2.83
C ALA A 81 -16.40 2.61 -3.85
N SER A 82 -17.43 3.46 -3.79
CA SER A 82 -18.67 3.28 -4.56
C SER A 82 -18.49 3.27 -6.09
N LYS A 83 -17.42 3.90 -6.60
CA LYS A 83 -17.07 3.94 -8.04
C LYS A 83 -15.85 3.07 -8.39
N TYR A 84 -15.44 2.17 -7.50
CA TYR A 84 -14.30 1.29 -7.75
C TYR A 84 -14.63 0.27 -8.84
N ASP A 85 -13.86 0.31 -9.92
CA ASP A 85 -13.90 -0.64 -11.03
C ASP A 85 -12.47 -1.12 -11.36
N PRO A 86 -12.07 -2.32 -10.92
CA PRO A 86 -10.73 -2.84 -11.17
C PRO A 86 -10.46 -3.09 -12.65
N LYS A 87 -11.48 -3.42 -13.45
CA LYS A 87 -11.31 -3.66 -14.89
C LYS A 87 -11.01 -2.37 -15.62
N ALA A 88 -11.68 -1.28 -15.24
CA ALA A 88 -11.36 0.04 -15.78
C ALA A 88 -9.92 0.48 -15.45
N TRP A 89 -9.45 0.20 -14.23
CA TRP A 89 -8.07 0.51 -13.83
C TRP A 89 -7.04 -0.33 -14.61
N ALA A 90 -7.30 -1.62 -14.78
CA ALA A 90 -6.44 -2.51 -15.57
C ALA A 90 -6.43 -2.12 -17.06
N ALA A 91 -7.58 -1.77 -17.62
CA ALA A 91 -7.71 -1.28 -18.99
C ALA A 91 -6.88 0.00 -19.19
N LEU A 92 -7.01 0.97 -18.28
CA LEU A 92 -6.22 2.21 -18.34
C LEU A 92 -4.71 1.94 -18.30
N ALA A 93 -4.25 1.06 -17.42
CA ALA A 93 -2.84 0.69 -17.34
C ALA A 93 -2.34 0.07 -18.66
N LYS A 94 -3.14 -0.83 -19.23
CA LYS A 94 -2.83 -1.48 -20.51
C LYS A 94 -2.81 -0.50 -21.67
N GLU A 95 -3.79 0.41 -21.74
CA GLU A 95 -3.87 1.46 -22.76
C GLU A 95 -2.67 2.42 -22.69
N ALA A 96 -2.19 2.73 -21.48
CA ALA A 96 -0.98 3.51 -21.26
C ALA A 96 0.32 2.75 -21.57
N GLY A 97 0.26 1.45 -21.90
CA GLY A 97 1.43 0.61 -22.20
C GLY A 97 2.16 0.05 -20.98
N MET A 98 1.58 0.19 -19.78
CA MET A 98 2.15 -0.34 -18.54
C MET A 98 2.13 -1.88 -18.53
N LYS A 99 3.15 -2.48 -17.91
CA LYS A 99 3.38 -3.93 -17.91
C LYS A 99 3.19 -4.59 -16.54
N TYR A 100 3.00 -3.78 -15.50
CA TYR A 100 2.69 -4.25 -14.16
C TYR A 100 1.95 -3.16 -13.38
N VAL A 101 1.25 -3.59 -12.33
CA VAL A 101 0.58 -2.72 -11.37
C VAL A 101 1.08 -3.06 -9.98
N VAL A 102 1.39 -2.04 -9.20
CA VAL A 102 1.66 -2.14 -7.76
C VAL A 102 0.55 -1.37 -7.04
N ILE A 103 -0.02 -1.97 -6.02
CA ILE A 103 -1.02 -1.32 -5.16
C ILE A 103 -0.64 -1.51 -3.70
N THR A 104 -0.90 -0.48 -2.88
CA THR A 104 -0.72 -0.55 -1.43
C THR A 104 -1.69 -1.55 -0.80
N ALA A 105 -1.27 -2.81 -0.63
CA ALA A 105 -2.06 -3.80 0.11
C ALA A 105 -2.33 -3.35 1.56
N LYS A 106 -1.33 -2.64 2.14
CA LYS A 106 -1.36 -1.93 3.42
C LYS A 106 -0.36 -0.78 3.35
N HIS A 107 -0.76 0.42 3.79
CA HIS A 107 0.15 1.57 3.93
C HIS A 107 0.49 1.82 5.42
N HIS A 108 1.17 2.92 5.74
CA HIS A 108 1.63 3.22 7.10
C HIS A 108 0.49 3.40 8.13
N GLU A 109 -0.74 3.75 7.70
CA GLU A 109 -1.89 3.77 8.63
C GLU A 109 -2.35 2.37 9.09
N GLY A 110 -1.79 1.31 8.50
CA GLY A 110 -2.07 -0.07 8.89
C GLY A 110 -3.38 -0.65 8.35
N PHE A 111 -4.16 0.10 7.57
CA PHE A 111 -5.41 -0.34 6.96
C PHE A 111 -5.13 -1.28 5.78
N THR A 112 -5.76 -2.44 5.72
CA THR A 112 -5.61 -3.38 4.59
C THR A 112 -6.76 -3.30 3.58
N LEU A 113 -6.43 -3.38 2.29
CA LEU A 113 -7.41 -3.40 1.18
C LEU A 113 -8.06 -4.77 0.92
N TYR A 114 -7.78 -5.76 1.77
CA TYR A 114 -8.29 -7.13 1.73
C TYR A 114 -8.73 -7.58 3.14
N ASP A 115 -9.47 -8.68 3.23
CA ASP A 115 -9.86 -9.25 4.53
C ASP A 115 -8.65 -9.92 5.21
N SER A 116 -8.06 -9.23 6.18
CA SER A 116 -6.96 -9.76 6.95
C SER A 116 -7.45 -10.68 8.07
N ALA A 117 -6.80 -11.84 8.20
CA ALA A 117 -7.01 -12.76 9.32
C ALA A 117 -6.45 -12.25 10.65
N PHE A 118 -5.62 -11.19 10.64
CA PHE A 118 -4.86 -10.73 11.81
C PHE A 118 -5.32 -9.37 12.36
N SER A 119 -6.18 -8.66 11.65
CA SER A 119 -6.65 -7.33 12.06
C SER A 119 -8.01 -7.03 11.45
N ASP A 120 -8.92 -6.50 12.26
CA ASP A 120 -10.21 -6.01 11.79
C ASP A 120 -10.12 -4.63 11.12
N TRP A 121 -8.98 -3.95 11.21
CA TRP A 121 -8.72 -2.68 10.55
C TRP A 121 -8.47 -2.87 9.05
N ASN A 122 -9.55 -3.17 8.31
CA ASN A 122 -9.53 -3.52 6.90
C ASN A 122 -10.80 -3.10 6.14
N SER A 123 -10.75 -3.18 4.81
CA SER A 123 -11.83 -2.78 3.89
C SER A 123 -13.13 -3.60 3.98
N VAL A 124 -13.08 -4.80 4.53
CA VAL A 124 -14.26 -5.67 4.70
C VAL A 124 -14.97 -5.35 6.00
N LYS A 125 -14.22 -5.26 7.10
CA LYS A 125 -14.78 -5.20 8.46
C LYS A 125 -14.96 -3.76 8.95
N SER A 126 -13.99 -2.88 8.71
CA SER A 126 -13.93 -1.55 9.34
C SER A 126 -14.28 -0.37 8.45
N SER A 127 -14.49 -0.55 7.14
CA SER A 127 -14.84 0.58 6.24
C SER A 127 -16.27 0.53 5.69
N GLY A 128 -16.68 1.62 5.03
CA GLY A 128 -17.93 1.67 4.27
C GLY A 128 -17.94 0.81 3.00
N ALA A 129 -16.78 0.33 2.52
CA ALA A 129 -16.67 -0.47 1.30
C ALA A 129 -17.24 -1.88 1.49
N LYS A 130 -17.06 -2.44 2.70
CA LYS A 130 -17.57 -3.75 3.14
C LYS A 130 -17.27 -4.90 2.17
N ARG A 131 -16.13 -4.84 1.49
CA ARG A 131 -15.70 -5.85 0.50
C ARG A 131 -14.20 -5.81 0.26
N ASP A 132 -13.68 -6.92 -0.27
CA ASP A 132 -12.29 -7.02 -0.73
C ASP A 132 -12.08 -6.12 -1.95
N LEU A 133 -11.01 -5.32 -1.92
CA LEU A 133 -10.63 -4.37 -2.95
C LEU A 133 -9.28 -4.70 -3.59
N LEU A 134 -8.58 -5.72 -3.09
CA LEU A 134 -7.28 -6.14 -3.61
C LEU A 134 -7.41 -7.29 -4.61
N THR A 135 -8.14 -8.34 -4.23
CA THR A 135 -8.28 -9.55 -5.08
C THR A 135 -8.87 -9.23 -6.45
N PRO A 136 -9.97 -8.45 -6.58
CA PRO A 136 -10.54 -8.11 -7.89
C PRO A 136 -9.59 -7.34 -8.81
N LEU A 137 -8.68 -6.53 -8.26
CA LEU A 137 -7.66 -5.84 -9.05
C LEU A 137 -6.56 -6.80 -9.48
N ALA A 138 -6.10 -7.68 -8.59
CA ALA A 138 -5.07 -8.67 -8.91
C ALA A 138 -5.52 -9.63 -10.02
N GLU A 139 -6.81 -9.98 -10.07
CA GLU A 139 -7.40 -10.80 -11.14
C GLU A 139 -7.58 -10.03 -12.47
N ALA A 140 -7.65 -8.71 -12.44
CA ALA A 140 -7.92 -7.89 -13.62
C ALA A 140 -6.66 -7.50 -14.42
N VAL A 141 -5.47 -7.59 -13.83
CA VAL A 141 -4.19 -7.10 -14.40
C VAL A 141 -3.35 -8.18 -15.06
#